data_AF-A0A848J0S4-F1
#
_entry.id   AF-A0A848J0S4-F1
#
_cell.length_a   1.000
_cell.length_b   1.000
_cell.length_c   1.000
_cell.angle_alpha   90.00
_cell.angle_beta   90.00
_cell.angle_gamma   90.00
#
_symmetry.space_group_name_H-M   'P 1'
#
loop_
_entity.id
_entity.type
_entity.pdbx_description
1 polymer ?
#
loop_
_entity_poly.entity_id
_entity_poly.type
_entity_poly.pdbx_seq_one_letter_code
_entity_poly.pdbx_strand_id
1 'polypeptide(L)'
;MKKIFFGIWVLVILSSIGYIFYEQEYRFLLPTPVPEDLVQVERGDSVNISSIDLSGKTFIHFYNRECPCSRFNIDEFKKMVTDYGDSVNFIAVIEATDKKELSEFISKYDLGIKTVIDNDGNIAKALGVYSTPQAVIVEDHHIFYKGNYNKARFCTSKNTRFAELALKALAAGTSPPNFPELAYISYGCELPANK
;
A
#
# COMPACT_ATOMS: atom_id res chain seq x y z
N MET A 1 10.83 50.92 4.39
CA MET A 1 11.69 49.79 3.95
C MET A 1 11.70 48.63 4.93
N LYS A 2 12.14 48.78 6.20
CA LYS A 2 12.19 47.67 7.18
C LYS A 2 10.86 46.93 7.41
N LYS A 3 9.73 47.65 7.51
CA LYS A 3 8.39 47.06 7.66
C LYS A 3 7.93 46.26 6.43
N ILE A 4 8.31 46.70 5.23
CA ILE A 4 8.01 46.00 3.98
C ILE A 4 8.84 44.71 3.91
N PHE A 5 10.12 44.78 4.25
CA PHE A 5 11.01 43.61 4.30
C PHE A 5 10.50 42.57 5.30
N PHE A 6 10.07 43.01 6.49
CA PHE A 6 9.44 42.13 7.47
C PHE A 6 8.16 41.48 6.94
N GLY A 7 7.28 42.23 6.27
CA GLY A 7 6.07 41.69 5.67
C GLY A 7 6.34 40.64 4.60
N ILE A 8 7.35 40.86 3.73
CA ILE A 8 7.78 39.89 2.73
C ILE A 8 8.30 38.62 3.39
N TRP A 9 9.13 38.74 4.44
CA TRP A 9 9.64 37.58 5.17
C TRP A 9 8.54 36.76 5.83
N VAL A 10 7.57 37.41 6.47
CA VAL A 10 6.41 36.71 7.06
C VAL A 10 5.62 35.98 5.97
N LEU A 11 5.39 36.60 4.82
CA LEU A 11 4.67 35.99 3.70
C LEU A 11 5.41 34.78 3.12
N VAL A 12 6.73 34.86 2.98
CA VAL A 12 7.57 33.73 2.54
C VAL A 12 7.45 32.58 3.55
N ILE A 13 7.60 32.85 4.86
CA ILE A 13 7.51 31.83 5.90
C ILE A 13 6.14 31.15 5.89
N LEU A 14 5.05 31.93 5.86
CA LEU A 14 3.69 31.38 5.82
C LEU A 14 3.44 30.57 4.55
N SER A 15 3.96 31.01 3.40
CA SER A 15 3.84 30.26 2.14
C SER A 15 4.62 28.94 2.20
N SER A 16 5.82 28.93 2.78
CA SER A 16 6.59 27.70 2.99
C SER A 16 5.89 26.73 3.94
N ILE A 17 5.30 27.21 5.04
CA ILE A 17 4.50 26.38 5.95
C ILE A 17 3.30 25.79 5.23
N GLY A 18 2.56 26.61 4.47
CA GLY A 18 1.42 26.16 3.68
C GLY A 18 1.79 25.11 2.63
N TYR A 19 2.91 25.30 1.94
CA TYR A 19 3.43 24.33 0.97
C TYR A 19 3.83 23.01 1.65
N ILE A 20 4.53 23.05 2.77
CA ILE A 20 4.90 21.86 3.55
C ILE A 20 3.64 21.13 4.03
N PHE A 21 2.65 21.85 4.55
CA PHE A 21 1.38 21.27 4.99
C PHE A 21 0.61 20.63 3.84
N TYR A 22 0.60 21.26 2.66
CA TYR A 22 -0.03 20.72 1.47
C TYR A 22 0.63 19.39 1.04
N GLU A 23 1.95 19.41 0.90
CA GLU A 23 2.75 18.25 0.50
C GLU A 23 2.68 17.12 1.51
N GLN A 24 2.68 17.43 2.82
CA GLN A 24 2.76 16.41 3.86
C GLN A 24 1.41 15.94 4.38
N GLU A 25 0.37 16.76 4.41
CA GLU A 25 -0.93 16.40 4.99
C GLU A 25 -2.05 16.43 3.95
N TYR A 26 -2.31 17.59 3.35
CA TYR A 26 -3.53 17.80 2.58
C TYR A 26 -3.65 16.88 1.36
N ARG A 27 -2.56 16.71 0.60
CA ARG A 27 -2.54 15.82 -0.58
C ARG A 27 -2.99 14.40 -0.26
N PHE A 28 -2.65 13.91 0.93
CA PHE A 28 -2.94 12.53 1.35
C PHE A 28 -4.30 12.35 2.04
N LEU A 29 -5.08 13.42 2.19
CA LEU A 29 -6.50 13.35 2.56
C LEU A 29 -7.38 13.00 1.37
N LEU A 30 -6.87 13.19 0.16
CA LEU A 30 -7.55 12.86 -1.08
C LEU A 30 -7.21 11.42 -1.50
N PRO A 31 -8.15 10.72 -2.16
CA PRO A 31 -7.86 9.44 -2.79
C PRO A 31 -6.69 9.56 -3.77
N THR A 32 -5.90 8.50 -3.90
CA THR A 32 -4.91 8.41 -4.97
C THR A 32 -5.61 8.49 -6.33
N PRO A 33 -5.14 9.32 -7.27
CA PRO A 33 -5.70 9.35 -8.62
C PRO A 33 -5.71 7.95 -9.26
N VAL A 34 -6.83 7.60 -9.89
CA VAL A 34 -7.02 6.32 -10.57
C VAL A 34 -6.45 6.44 -12.00
N PRO A 35 -5.49 5.60 -12.41
CA PRO A 35 -5.00 5.59 -13.79
C PRO A 35 -6.10 5.23 -14.79
N GLU A 36 -6.06 5.84 -15.99
CA GLU A 36 -7.05 5.57 -17.05
C GLU A 36 -7.00 4.12 -17.56
N ASP A 37 -5.82 3.50 -17.54
CA ASP A 37 -5.58 2.13 -18.02
C ASP A 37 -5.59 1.09 -16.89
N LEU A 38 -6.17 1.43 -15.74
CA LEU A 38 -6.28 0.51 -14.60
C LEU A 38 -7.13 -0.71 -14.96
N VAL A 39 -6.54 -1.89 -14.82
CA VAL A 39 -7.27 -3.15 -14.89
C VAL A 39 -8.14 -3.25 -13.64
N GLN A 40 -9.46 -3.30 -13.84
CA GLN A 40 -10.40 -3.53 -12.75
C GLN A 40 -10.31 -5.01 -12.35
N VAL A 41 -9.99 -5.23 -11.08
CA VAL A 41 -9.86 -6.55 -10.47
C VAL A 41 -10.70 -6.54 -9.21
N GLU A 42 -11.76 -7.32 -9.19
CA GLU A 42 -12.75 -7.40 -8.12
C GLU A 42 -12.59 -8.68 -7.30
N ARG A 43 -13.33 -8.76 -6.20
CA ARG A 43 -13.39 -9.97 -5.37
C ARG A 43 -13.96 -11.12 -6.19
N GLY A 44 -13.30 -12.27 -6.14
CA GLY A 44 -13.69 -13.48 -6.86
C GLY A 44 -13.10 -13.58 -8.27
N ASP A 45 -12.47 -12.52 -8.78
CA ASP A 45 -11.76 -12.61 -10.05
C ASP A 45 -10.59 -13.58 -9.96
N SER A 46 -10.40 -14.36 -11.02
CA SER A 46 -9.24 -15.24 -11.16
C SER A 46 -8.05 -14.45 -11.70
N VAL A 47 -6.93 -14.56 -11.01
CA VAL A 47 -5.67 -13.89 -11.35
C VAL A 47 -4.54 -14.89 -11.45
N ASN A 48 -3.70 -14.73 -12.48
CA ASN A 48 -2.51 -15.54 -12.66
C ASN A 48 -1.34 -14.64 -13.07
N ILE A 49 -0.24 -14.75 -12.33
CA ILE A 49 0.96 -13.95 -12.51
C ILE A 49 2.16 -14.88 -12.48
N SER A 50 2.85 -15.01 -13.60
CA SER A 50 3.96 -15.98 -13.73
C SER A 50 5.12 -15.76 -12.76
N SER A 51 5.29 -14.55 -12.22
CA SER A 51 6.39 -14.21 -11.29
C SER A 51 6.10 -14.56 -9.83
N ILE A 52 4.84 -14.84 -9.49
CA ILE A 52 4.38 -15.07 -8.12
C ILE A 52 3.52 -16.32 -8.04
N ASP A 53 3.81 -17.19 -7.08
CA ASP A 53 2.94 -18.32 -6.78
C ASP A 53 1.74 -17.82 -5.95
N LEU A 54 0.55 -18.01 -6.49
CA LEU A 54 -0.73 -17.61 -5.91
C LEU A 54 -1.58 -18.82 -5.50
N SER A 55 -0.97 -20.00 -5.43
CA SER A 55 -1.62 -21.20 -4.89
C SER A 55 -1.81 -21.08 -3.37
N GLY A 56 -2.90 -21.67 -2.87
CA GLY A 56 -3.27 -21.57 -1.46
C GLY A 56 -3.58 -20.15 -1.01
N LYS A 57 -3.30 -19.85 0.26
CA LYS A 57 -3.58 -18.57 0.91
C LYS A 57 -2.37 -17.66 0.79
N THR A 58 -2.45 -16.61 -0.01
CA THR A 58 -1.34 -15.67 -0.24
C THR A 58 -1.75 -14.23 0.09
N PHE A 59 -0.94 -13.56 0.90
CA PHE A 59 -1.04 -12.13 1.20
C PHE A 59 0.11 -11.40 0.50
N ILE A 60 -0.23 -10.41 -0.33
CA ILE A 60 0.70 -9.62 -1.13
C ILE A 60 0.67 -8.18 -0.62
N HIS A 61 1.81 -7.69 -0.17
CA HIS A 61 2.02 -6.32 0.30
C HIS A 61 2.75 -5.49 -0.74
N PHE A 62 2.09 -4.45 -1.27
CA PHE A 62 2.71 -3.49 -2.17
C PHE A 62 3.37 -2.36 -1.37
N TYR A 63 4.67 -2.20 -1.55
CA TYR A 63 5.49 -1.28 -0.77
C TYR A 63 6.33 -0.37 -1.68
N ASN A 64 6.46 0.89 -1.29
CA ASN A 64 7.38 1.85 -1.91
C ASN A 64 8.10 2.62 -0.80
N ARG A 65 9.45 2.63 -0.80
CA ARG A 65 10.24 3.27 0.26
C ARG A 65 10.06 4.78 0.31
N GLU A 66 9.83 5.42 -0.83
CA GLU A 66 9.65 6.87 -0.95
C GLU A 66 8.30 7.29 -0.38
N CYS A 67 7.33 6.38 -0.34
CA CYS A 67 6.02 6.66 0.21
C CYS A 67 6.03 6.64 1.75
N PRO A 68 5.69 7.75 2.43
CA PRO A 68 5.60 7.76 3.89
C PRO A 68 4.56 6.77 4.41
N CYS A 69 3.43 6.62 3.72
CA CYS A 69 2.35 5.71 4.09
C CYS A 69 2.85 4.26 4.21
N SER A 70 3.67 3.82 3.25
CA SER A 70 4.27 2.49 3.25
C SER A 70 5.25 2.30 4.41
N ARG A 71 6.10 3.31 4.68
CA ARG A 71 7.04 3.26 5.80
C ARG A 71 6.34 3.17 7.17
N PHE A 72 5.19 3.82 7.34
CA PHE A 72 4.40 3.73 8.57
C PHE A 72 3.60 2.43 8.68
N ASN A 73 3.18 1.85 7.55
CA ASN A 73 2.40 0.61 7.52
C ASN A 73 3.25 -0.65 7.81
N ILE A 74 4.57 -0.57 7.66
CA ILE A 74 5.43 -1.75 7.75
C ILE A 74 5.36 -2.49 9.10
N ASP A 75 5.14 -1.77 10.21
CA ASP A 75 5.04 -2.38 11.54
C ASP A 75 3.77 -3.24 11.67
N GLU A 76 2.67 -2.77 11.09
CA GLU A 76 1.41 -3.50 11.00
C GLU A 76 1.56 -4.74 10.11
N PHE A 77 2.22 -4.59 8.96
CA PHE A 77 2.51 -5.72 8.07
C PHE A 77 3.38 -6.77 8.75
N LYS A 78 4.46 -6.36 9.43
CA LYS A 78 5.35 -7.25 10.20
C LYS A 78 4.59 -8.03 11.28
N LYS A 79 3.65 -7.38 11.96
CA LYS A 79 2.78 -8.05 12.93
C LYS A 79 1.96 -9.16 12.27
N MET A 80 1.36 -8.89 11.11
CA MET A 80 0.59 -9.91 10.38
C MET A 80 1.45 -11.08 9.89
N VAL A 81 2.66 -10.81 9.39
CA VAL A 81 3.62 -11.86 9.02
C VAL A 81 3.93 -12.74 10.24
N THR A 82 4.16 -12.13 11.41
CA THR A 82 4.45 -12.85 12.64
C THR A 82 3.26 -13.70 13.11
N ASP A 83 2.05 -13.15 13.06
CA ASP A 83 0.85 -13.77 13.60
C ASP A 83 0.28 -14.88 12.68
N TYR A 84 0.53 -14.83 11.37
CA TYR A 84 -0.12 -15.69 10.37
C TYR A 84 0.83 -16.42 9.42
N GLY A 85 2.14 -16.18 9.48
CA GLY A 85 3.13 -16.71 8.53
C GLY A 85 3.17 -18.24 8.39
N ASP A 86 2.74 -18.97 9.42
CA ASP A 86 2.64 -20.44 9.38
C ASP A 86 1.44 -20.95 8.55
N SER A 87 0.45 -20.10 8.29
CA SER A 87 -0.84 -20.47 7.68
C SER A 87 -1.16 -19.73 6.38
N VAL A 88 -0.45 -18.63 6.12
CA VAL A 88 -0.63 -17.77 4.95
C VAL A 88 0.75 -17.44 4.40
N ASN A 89 0.93 -17.61 3.10
CA ASN A 89 2.13 -17.22 2.39
C ASN A 89 2.17 -15.70 2.25
N PHE A 90 3.26 -15.06 2.68
CA PHE A 90 3.44 -13.61 2.59
C PHE A 90 4.44 -13.25 1.51
N ILE A 91 4.10 -12.24 0.72
CA ILE A 91 4.95 -11.72 -0.35
C ILE A 91 4.97 -10.20 -0.27
N ALA A 92 6.16 -9.59 -0.24
CA ALA A 92 6.29 -8.15 -0.43
C ALA A 92 6.67 -7.87 -1.89
N VAL A 93 5.90 -7.01 -2.54
CA VAL A 93 6.16 -6.46 -3.87
C VAL A 93 6.70 -5.05 -3.69
N ILE A 94 7.94 -4.83 -4.11
CA ILE A 94 8.65 -3.57 -3.98
C ILE A 94 8.49 -2.79 -5.29
N GLU A 95 7.70 -1.73 -5.22
CA GLU A 95 7.44 -0.77 -6.29
C GLU A 95 8.59 0.22 -6.35
N ALA A 96 9.54 -0.01 -7.25
CA ALA A 96 10.79 0.74 -7.32
C ALA A 96 11.38 0.75 -8.73
N THR A 97 11.97 1.87 -9.14
CA THR A 97 12.69 1.97 -10.42
C THR A 97 14.10 1.37 -10.37
N ASP A 98 14.69 1.22 -9.18
CA ASP A 98 16.04 0.69 -8.97
C ASP A 98 16.01 -0.64 -8.20
N LYS A 99 16.70 -1.65 -8.74
CA LYS A 99 16.87 -2.98 -8.11
C LYS A 99 17.53 -2.92 -6.74
N LYS A 100 18.32 -1.88 -6.45
CA LYS A 100 18.92 -1.67 -5.14
C LYS A 100 17.89 -1.49 -4.03
N GLU A 101 16.69 -1.01 -4.34
CA GLU A 101 15.64 -0.81 -3.32
C GLU A 101 15.16 -2.13 -2.72
N LEU A 102 15.20 -3.22 -3.48
CA LEU A 102 14.87 -4.55 -2.99
C LEU A 102 15.87 -5.00 -1.91
N SER A 103 17.18 -4.85 -2.15
CA SER A 103 18.19 -5.25 -1.17
C SER A 103 18.17 -4.36 0.07
N GLU A 104 17.86 -3.08 -0.07
CA GLU A 104 17.65 -2.16 1.06
C GLU A 104 16.42 -2.55 1.88
N PHE A 105 15.31 -2.92 1.24
CA PHE A 105 14.11 -3.41 1.94
C PHE A 105 14.43 -4.67 2.75
N ILE A 106 15.06 -5.66 2.13
CA ILE A 106 15.45 -6.92 2.79
C ILE A 106 16.39 -6.63 3.96
N SER A 107 17.44 -5.84 3.74
CA SER A 107 18.42 -5.52 4.78
C SER A 107 17.82 -4.76 5.96
N LYS A 108 16.79 -3.94 5.73
CA LYS A 108 16.19 -3.10 6.77
C LYS A 108 15.15 -3.84 7.59
N TYR A 109 14.34 -4.69 6.96
CA TYR A 109 13.16 -5.26 7.60
C TYR A 109 13.28 -6.75 7.90
N ASP A 110 14.10 -7.49 7.13
CA ASP A 110 14.35 -8.93 7.23
C ASP A 110 13.19 -9.74 7.82
N LEU A 111 12.14 -9.91 7.02
CA LEU A 111 10.88 -10.52 7.45
C LEU A 111 10.83 -12.04 7.24
N GLY A 112 11.86 -12.65 6.65
CA GLY A 112 11.86 -14.08 6.30
C GLY A 112 10.83 -14.49 5.23
N ILE A 113 10.29 -13.53 4.48
CA ILE A 113 9.26 -13.74 3.45
C ILE A 113 9.84 -13.58 2.03
N LYS A 114 9.11 -14.07 1.03
CA LYS A 114 9.45 -13.81 -0.36
C LYS A 114 9.30 -12.32 -0.65
N THR A 115 10.31 -11.73 -1.26
CA THR A 115 10.30 -10.33 -1.70
C THR A 115 10.61 -10.28 -3.19
N VAL A 116 9.83 -9.50 -3.94
CA VAL A 116 9.98 -9.33 -5.39
C VAL A 116 9.97 -7.86 -5.72
N ILE A 117 10.65 -7.47 -6.79
CA ILE A 117 10.60 -6.10 -7.31
C ILE A 117 9.62 -6.04 -8.48
N ASP A 118 8.79 -5.00 -8.53
CA ASP A 118 7.94 -4.67 -9.67
C ASP A 118 8.37 -3.30 -10.22
N ASN A 119 9.37 -3.32 -11.10
CA ASN A 119 9.96 -2.10 -11.65
C ASN A 119 9.09 -1.44 -12.71
N ASP A 120 8.33 -2.25 -13.45
CA ASP A 120 7.49 -1.80 -14.57
C ASP A 120 5.99 -1.75 -14.18
N GLY A 121 5.65 -2.03 -12.91
CA GLY A 121 4.27 -2.05 -12.41
C GLY A 121 3.42 -3.19 -13.00
N ASN A 122 4.03 -4.23 -13.56
CA ASN A 122 3.33 -5.31 -14.25
C ASN A 122 2.54 -6.19 -13.26
N ILE A 123 3.11 -6.45 -12.08
CA ILE A 123 2.44 -7.22 -11.01
C ILE A 123 1.31 -6.37 -10.44
N ALA A 124 1.55 -5.10 -10.16
CA ALA A 124 0.54 -4.18 -9.67
C ALA A 124 -0.63 -4.05 -10.65
N LYS A 125 -0.34 -3.85 -11.94
CA LYS A 125 -1.36 -3.75 -13.00
C LYS A 125 -2.18 -5.03 -13.12
N ALA A 126 -1.54 -6.20 -13.08
CA ALA A 126 -2.25 -7.48 -13.15
C ALA A 126 -3.19 -7.72 -11.95
N LEU A 127 -2.90 -7.13 -10.78
CA LEU A 127 -3.75 -7.20 -9.58
C LEU A 127 -4.66 -5.97 -9.41
N GLY A 128 -4.67 -5.04 -10.36
CA GLY A 128 -5.45 -3.81 -10.28
C GLY A 128 -5.06 -2.92 -9.09
N VAL A 129 -3.77 -2.89 -8.73
CA VAL A 129 -3.15 -2.04 -7.71
C VAL A 129 -2.59 -0.80 -8.39
N TYR A 130 -2.77 0.37 -7.76
CA TYR A 130 -2.34 1.65 -8.32
C TYR A 130 -1.78 2.63 -7.28
N SER A 131 -1.61 2.16 -6.03
CA SER A 131 -1.03 2.96 -4.96
C SER A 131 -0.27 2.10 -3.95
N THR A 132 0.53 2.77 -3.11
CA THR A 132 1.19 2.15 -1.97
C THR A 132 0.88 2.88 -0.64
N PRO A 133 0.72 2.15 0.47
CA PRO A 133 0.66 0.69 0.56
C PRO A 133 -0.74 0.16 0.20
N GLN A 134 -0.78 -0.96 -0.52
CA GLN A 134 -2.02 -1.72 -0.76
C GLN A 134 -1.79 -3.20 -0.47
N ALA A 135 -2.87 -3.88 -0.08
CA ALA A 135 -2.88 -5.31 0.16
C ALA A 135 -3.72 -6.01 -0.91
N VAL A 136 -3.21 -7.14 -1.40
CA VAL A 136 -3.97 -8.10 -2.19
C VAL A 136 -3.89 -9.44 -1.48
N ILE A 137 -5.04 -10.06 -1.25
CA ILE A 137 -5.16 -11.36 -0.62
C ILE A 137 -5.82 -12.28 -1.64
N VAL A 138 -5.19 -13.43 -1.87
CA VAL A 138 -5.60 -14.41 -2.86
C VAL A 138 -5.79 -15.76 -2.16
N GLU A 139 -6.85 -16.47 -2.52
CA GLU A 139 -7.06 -17.87 -2.17
C GLU A 139 -7.18 -18.68 -3.48
N ASP A 140 -6.21 -19.57 -3.73
CA ASP A 140 -6.18 -20.44 -4.91
C ASP A 140 -6.45 -19.69 -6.22
N HIS A 141 -5.62 -18.69 -6.53
CA HIS A 141 -5.74 -17.80 -7.69
C HIS A 141 -6.97 -16.89 -7.74
N HIS A 142 -7.83 -16.86 -6.71
CA HIS A 142 -9.00 -15.99 -6.67
C HIS A 142 -8.82 -14.85 -5.68
N ILE A 143 -9.19 -13.63 -6.10
CA ILE A 143 -9.07 -12.44 -5.24
C ILE A 143 -10.04 -12.55 -4.06
N PHE A 144 -9.48 -12.69 -2.86
CA PHE A 144 -10.24 -12.69 -1.61
C PHE A 144 -10.45 -11.25 -1.11
N TYR A 145 -9.42 -10.41 -1.24
CA TYR A 145 -9.45 -9.00 -0.87
C TYR A 145 -8.43 -8.19 -1.66
N LYS A 146 -8.80 -6.99 -2.11
CA LYS A 146 -7.88 -6.00 -2.67
C LYS A 146 -8.25 -4.65 -2.09
N GLY A 147 -7.30 -3.95 -1.47
CA GLY A 147 -7.62 -2.63 -0.94
C GLY A 147 -6.61 -2.07 0.05
N ASN A 148 -7.08 -1.12 0.84
CA ASN A 148 -6.30 -0.43 1.85
C ASN A 148 -6.06 -1.30 3.08
N TYR A 149 -5.03 -0.95 3.84
CA TYR A 149 -4.86 -1.44 5.20
C TYR A 149 -5.82 -0.79 6.17
N ASN A 150 -6.02 0.53 6.02
CA ASN A 150 -6.76 1.33 6.97
C ASN A 150 -7.42 2.56 6.34
N LYS A 151 -8.48 3.07 6.98
CA LYS A 151 -9.01 4.42 6.69
C LYS A 151 -7.97 5.51 6.95
N ALA A 152 -7.25 5.38 8.06
CA ALA A 152 -6.25 6.34 8.47
C ALA A 152 -4.92 6.03 7.77
N ARG A 153 -4.31 7.04 7.16
CA ARG A 153 -2.99 6.97 6.51
C ARG A 153 -1.92 6.28 7.35
N PHE A 154 -1.86 6.60 8.64
CA PHE A 154 -0.88 6.07 9.58
C PHE A 154 -1.33 4.76 10.24
N CYS A 155 -2.38 4.11 9.74
CA CYS A 155 -2.91 2.87 10.26
C CYS A 155 -3.26 2.89 11.76
N THR A 156 -3.55 4.08 12.33
CA THR A 156 -3.77 4.25 13.77
C THR A 156 -5.18 3.90 14.24
N SER A 157 -6.16 3.82 13.34
CA SER A 157 -7.54 3.53 13.68
C SER A 157 -7.79 2.02 13.75
N LYS A 158 -7.93 1.49 14.98
CA LYS A 158 -8.12 0.06 15.23
C LYS A 158 -9.38 -0.52 14.58
N ASN A 159 -10.43 0.29 14.42
CA ASN A 159 -11.73 -0.15 13.88
C ASN A 159 -11.76 -0.26 12.34
N THR A 160 -10.65 0.07 11.68
CA THR A 160 -10.59 0.14 10.21
C THR A 160 -9.42 -0.66 9.65
N ARG A 161 -8.93 -1.72 10.32
CA ARG A 161 -7.83 -2.58 9.85
C ARG A 161 -8.30 -3.58 8.78
N PHE A 162 -8.71 -3.10 7.62
CA PHE A 162 -9.39 -3.91 6.60
C PHE A 162 -8.56 -5.11 6.12
N ALA A 163 -7.29 -4.89 5.79
CA ALA A 163 -6.39 -5.95 5.34
C ALA A 163 -6.19 -7.03 6.42
N GLU A 164 -6.05 -6.64 7.69
CA GLU A 164 -5.93 -7.58 8.81
C GLU A 164 -7.25 -8.35 9.03
N LEU A 165 -8.40 -7.68 8.96
CA LEU A 165 -9.70 -8.31 9.10
C LEU A 165 -9.96 -9.33 7.97
N ALA A 166 -9.56 -8.99 6.75
CA ALA A 166 -9.63 -9.89 5.60
C ALA A 166 -8.68 -11.08 5.78
N LEU A 167 -7.43 -10.85 6.18
CA LEU A 167 -6.46 -11.90 6.48
C LEU A 167 -6.97 -12.85 7.57
N LYS A 168 -7.54 -12.32 8.66
CA LYS A 168 -8.12 -13.11 9.74
C LYS A 168 -9.27 -13.98 9.23
N ALA A 169 -10.15 -13.43 8.39
CA ALA A 169 -11.25 -14.18 7.80
C ALA A 169 -10.75 -15.32 6.90
N LEU A 170 -9.74 -15.04 6.06
CA LEU A 170 -9.10 -16.04 5.21
C LEU A 170 -8.43 -17.15 6.04
N ALA A 171 -7.65 -16.78 7.06
CA ALA A 171 -7.00 -17.74 7.95
C ALA A 171 -8.02 -18.66 8.64
N ALA A 172 -9.17 -18.11 9.05
CA ALA A 172 -10.28 -18.86 9.63
C ALA A 172 -11.11 -19.68 8.62
N GLY A 173 -10.86 -19.56 7.31
CA GLY A 173 -11.65 -20.23 6.26
C GLY A 173 -13.08 -19.68 6.16
N THR A 174 -13.25 -18.40 6.45
CA THR A 174 -14.55 -17.70 6.41
C THR A 174 -14.57 -16.66 5.30
N SER A 175 -15.76 -16.29 4.82
CA SER A 175 -15.89 -15.25 3.80
C SER A 175 -15.38 -13.89 4.30
N PRO A 176 -14.83 -13.05 3.40
CA PRO A 176 -14.36 -11.72 3.78
C PRO A 176 -15.51 -10.88 4.34
N PRO A 177 -15.27 -10.07 5.40
CA PRO A 177 -16.29 -9.18 5.93
C PRO A 177 -16.84 -8.23 4.85
N ASN A 178 -18.07 -7.77 5.07
CA ASN A 178 -18.63 -6.68 4.28
C ASN A 178 -17.95 -5.38 4.70
N PHE A 179 -16.98 -4.94 3.91
CA PHE A 179 -16.28 -3.69 4.15
C PHE A 179 -17.01 -2.49 3.52
N PRO A 180 -16.90 -1.30 4.14
CA PRO A 180 -17.33 -0.06 3.50
C PRO A 180 -16.49 0.22 2.24
N GLU A 181 -17.02 1.04 1.33
CA GLU A 181 -16.38 1.43 0.07
C GLU A 181 -14.94 1.94 0.25
N LEU A 182 -14.69 2.64 1.36
CA LEU A 182 -13.38 3.20 1.70
C LEU A 182 -12.27 2.15 1.86
N ALA A 183 -12.61 0.86 2.06
CA ALA A 183 -11.64 -0.22 2.06
C ALA A 183 -11.03 -0.46 0.67
N TYR A 184 -11.76 -0.10 -0.38
CA TYR A 184 -11.40 -0.36 -1.79
C TYR A 184 -10.90 0.90 -2.52
N ILE A 185 -11.15 2.10 -1.98
CA ILE A 185 -10.65 3.38 -2.51
C ILE A 185 -9.23 3.62 -2.01
N SER A 186 -8.23 3.60 -2.87
CA SER A 186 -6.82 3.77 -2.47
C SER A 186 -6.51 5.13 -1.84
N TYR A 187 -5.81 5.11 -0.71
CA TYR A 187 -5.17 6.31 -0.12
C TYR A 187 -3.68 6.05 0.04
N GLY A 188 -2.84 6.85 -0.59
CA GLY A 188 -1.40 6.65 -0.51
C GLY A 188 -0.63 7.42 -1.58
N CYS A 189 0.50 6.85 -1.96
CA CYS A 189 1.29 7.38 -3.06
C CYS A 189 1.00 6.59 -4.33
N GLU A 190 0.90 7.28 -5.46
CA GLU A 190 0.91 6.66 -6.79
C GLU A 190 2.15 5.78 -6.97
N LEU A 191 2.01 4.72 -7.76
CA LEU A 191 3.13 3.85 -8.13
C LEU A 191 4.17 4.64 -8.93
N PRO A 192 5.48 4.35 -8.79
CA PRO A 192 6.51 4.97 -9.62
C PRO A 192 6.27 4.78 -11.12
N ALA A 193 5.72 3.63 -11.53
CA ALA A 193 5.41 3.32 -12.92
C ALA A 193 4.26 4.16 -13.52
N ASN A 194 3.46 4.83 -12.69
CA ASN A 194 2.34 5.67 -13.13
C ASN A 194 2.71 7.17 -13.25
N LYS A 195 3.97 7.53 -12.99
CA LYS A 195 4.46 8.92 -12.98
C LYS A 195 5.19 9.31 -14.26
#